data_AF-K6WY47-F1
#
_entry.id   AF-K6WY47-F1
#
_cell.length_a   1.000
_cell.length_b   1.000
_cell.length_c   1.000
_cell.angle_alpha   90.00
_cell.angle_beta   90.00
_cell.angle_gamma   90.00
#
_symmetry.space_group_name_H-M   'P 1'
#
loop_
_entity.id
_entity.type
_entity.pdbx_description
1 polymer ?
#
loop_
_entity_poly.entity_id
_entity_poly.type
_entity_poly.pdbx_seq_one_letter_code
_entity_poly.pdbx_strand_id
1 'polypeptide(L)'
;MLSILLVAAIVVTWRDLGDRINRQADDAAAQCVEGATSVPIIADPDIAPGLAAIATSFANTKPVVRDHCITIAVRPGDAKITLDGLTGTWEADSMGAYPAAWVPQSSVWSADLASAKPDLIEGNSRSLVSTPVVLAVSPELAKAAGDQLDWSQIPLLQQRDASLTEFGLQGWGSLRMAMPIGAQSDASALAAQAVATRVTRTTGPLTTADAESPRVTSSVKAMLGGAPLSPDGTPQGAATAIANAADPAKAGIHAVPITEQRLFQMTRTDQPAKLAEVIPSGPTPIADYPVVRLSGPEVGDVAADAVAEFISYASQPEQLQLLTELGFRGDAPMPAATATVTFPRTPNPMPTPEDGAIVAINRVVYGPTSVPASSAVSPAPSGTAGG
;
A
#
# COMPACT_ATOMS: atom_id res chain seq x y z
N MET A 1 -38.28 12.58 -63.74
CA MET A 1 -37.95 11.21 -63.26
C MET A 1 -36.60 11.14 -62.57
N LEU A 2 -35.54 11.83 -63.04
CA LEU A 2 -34.22 11.81 -62.38
C LEU A 2 -34.24 12.29 -60.91
N SER A 3 -35.05 13.30 -60.59
CA SER A 3 -35.14 13.88 -59.25
C SER A 3 -35.77 12.94 -58.21
N ILE A 4 -36.68 12.06 -58.63
CA ILE A 4 -37.35 11.10 -57.72
C ILE A 4 -36.41 9.94 -57.38
N LEU A 5 -35.59 9.49 -58.33
CA LEU A 5 -34.58 8.45 -58.10
C LEU A 5 -33.47 8.93 -57.16
N LEU A 6 -33.09 10.21 -57.25
CA LEU A 6 -32.08 10.81 -56.38
C LEU A 6 -32.57 10.93 -54.93
N VAL A 7 -33.83 11.31 -54.72
CA VAL A 7 -34.44 11.36 -53.38
C VAL A 7 -34.61 9.94 -52.80
N ALA A 8 -35.01 8.96 -53.59
CA ALA A 8 -35.14 7.58 -53.13
C ALA A 8 -33.79 6.96 -52.72
N ALA A 9 -32.72 7.20 -53.48
CA ALA A 9 -31.38 6.71 -53.17
C ALA A 9 -30.82 7.29 -51.86
N ILE A 10 -31.07 8.58 -51.60
CA ILE A 10 -30.66 9.27 -50.37
C ILE A 10 -31.43 8.73 -49.14
N VAL A 11 -32.72 8.43 -49.28
CA VAL A 11 -33.54 7.90 -48.17
C VAL A 11 -33.15 6.47 -47.80
N VAL A 12 -32.79 5.63 -48.79
CA VAL A 12 -32.34 4.25 -48.55
C VAL A 12 -30.93 4.22 -47.92
N THR A 13 -30.02 5.11 -48.34
CA THR A 13 -28.70 5.23 -47.70
C THR A 13 -28.78 5.80 -46.28
N TRP A 14 -29.71 6.70 -45.99
CA TRP A 14 -29.94 7.18 -44.61
C TRP A 14 -30.56 6.12 -43.70
N ARG A 15 -31.44 5.26 -44.23
CA ARG A 15 -31.99 4.12 -43.46
C ARG A 15 -30.94 3.04 -43.18
N ASP A 16 -30.10 2.68 -44.15
CA ASP A 16 -29.06 1.66 -43.94
C ASP A 16 -27.93 2.16 -43.00
N LEU A 17 -27.70 3.47 -42.92
CA LEU A 17 -26.78 4.07 -41.94
C LEU A 17 -27.39 4.11 -40.53
N GLY A 18 -28.69 4.41 -40.40
CA GLY A 18 -29.43 4.35 -39.14
C GLY A 18 -29.54 2.93 -38.58
N ASP A 19 -29.77 1.93 -39.45
CA ASP A 19 -29.87 0.52 -39.04
C ASP A 19 -28.52 -0.07 -38.59
N ARG A 20 -27.38 0.48 -39.04
CA ARG A 20 -26.05 0.08 -38.53
C ARG A 20 -25.73 0.66 -37.16
N ILE A 21 -26.20 1.88 -36.89
CA ILE A 21 -26.03 2.54 -35.58
C ILE A 21 -26.95 1.90 -34.53
N ASN A 22 -28.20 1.56 -34.89
CA ASN A 22 -29.11 0.84 -34.00
C ASN A 22 -28.64 -0.60 -33.73
N ARG A 23 -28.13 -1.32 -34.74
CA ARG A 23 -27.54 -2.66 -34.53
C ARG A 23 -26.32 -2.65 -33.60
N GLN A 24 -25.47 -1.63 -33.65
CA GLN A 24 -24.34 -1.51 -32.71
C GLN A 24 -24.77 -1.18 -31.26
N ALA A 25 -25.89 -0.49 -31.08
CA ALA A 25 -26.46 -0.24 -29.76
C ALA A 25 -27.19 -1.48 -29.22
N ASP A 26 -27.92 -2.19 -30.07
CA ASP A 26 -28.63 -3.42 -29.74
C ASP A 26 -27.68 -4.61 -29.50
N ASP A 27 -26.57 -4.73 -30.26
CA ASP A 27 -25.55 -5.77 -30.06
C ASP A 27 -24.76 -5.58 -28.74
N ALA A 28 -24.63 -4.33 -28.27
CA ALA A 28 -24.01 -4.04 -26.96
C ALA A 28 -24.99 -4.28 -25.79
N ALA A 29 -26.29 -4.04 -25.99
CA ALA A 29 -27.32 -4.38 -25.00
C ALA A 29 -27.60 -5.89 -24.95
N ALA A 30 -27.39 -6.62 -26.05
CA ALA A 30 -27.55 -8.07 -26.12
C ALA A 30 -26.49 -8.86 -25.34
N GLN A 31 -25.38 -8.23 -24.93
CA GLN A 31 -24.28 -8.89 -24.21
C GLN A 31 -24.40 -8.80 -22.67
N CYS A 32 -25.26 -7.92 -22.13
CA CYS A 32 -25.41 -7.73 -20.69
C CYS A 32 -26.83 -8.05 -20.23
N VAL A 33 -27.21 -9.31 -20.41
CA VAL A 33 -28.58 -9.82 -20.16
C VAL A 33 -29.02 -9.57 -18.72
N GLU A 34 -28.11 -9.67 -17.76
CA GLU A 34 -28.37 -9.44 -16.32
C GLU A 34 -28.10 -7.99 -15.89
N GLY A 35 -27.78 -7.10 -16.83
CA GLY A 35 -27.63 -5.66 -16.60
C GLY A 35 -26.22 -5.22 -16.15
N ALA A 36 -26.12 -3.98 -15.67
CA ALA A 36 -24.87 -3.40 -15.22
C ALA A 36 -24.62 -3.66 -13.72
N THR A 37 -23.41 -4.09 -13.38
CA THR A 37 -22.98 -4.36 -12.00
C THR A 37 -21.74 -3.56 -11.66
N SER A 38 -21.81 -2.82 -10.55
CA SER A 38 -20.66 -2.10 -9.99
C SER A 38 -20.00 -2.93 -8.90
N VAL A 39 -18.70 -3.18 -9.03
CA VAL A 39 -17.92 -4.03 -8.12
C VAL A 39 -17.00 -3.15 -7.27
N PRO A 40 -17.27 -3.02 -5.96
CA PRO A 40 -16.49 -2.15 -5.08
C PRO A 40 -15.12 -2.74 -4.76
N ILE A 41 -14.08 -1.91 -4.83
CA ILE A 41 -12.72 -2.21 -4.37
C ILE A 41 -12.30 -1.10 -3.42
N ILE A 42 -11.77 -1.45 -2.25
CA ILE A 42 -11.13 -0.48 -1.35
C ILE A 42 -9.63 -0.55 -1.57
N ALA A 43 -8.99 0.59 -1.77
CA ALA A 43 -7.55 0.67 -1.96
C ALA A 43 -6.92 1.74 -1.07
N ASP A 44 -5.64 1.60 -0.75
CA ASP A 44 -4.88 2.61 -0.04
C ASP A 44 -4.92 3.95 -0.80
N PRO A 45 -5.01 5.10 -0.11
CA PRO A 45 -5.11 6.40 -0.77
C PRO A 45 -3.96 6.73 -1.74
N ASP A 46 -2.77 6.15 -1.59
CA ASP A 46 -1.66 6.41 -2.52
C ASP A 46 -1.85 5.70 -3.87
N ILE A 47 -2.49 4.52 -3.91
CA ILE A 47 -2.68 3.73 -5.15
C ILE A 47 -4.08 3.91 -5.76
N ALA A 48 -5.08 4.29 -4.96
CA ALA A 48 -6.47 4.40 -5.38
C ALA A 48 -6.68 5.26 -6.66
N PRO A 49 -6.03 6.44 -6.84
CA PRO A 49 -6.20 7.22 -8.07
C PRO A 49 -5.71 6.49 -9.32
N GLY A 50 -4.58 5.78 -9.22
CA GLY A 50 -4.04 4.99 -10.33
C GLY A 50 -4.91 3.80 -10.66
N LEU A 51 -5.40 3.07 -9.65
CA LEU A 51 -6.34 1.96 -9.86
C LEU A 51 -7.68 2.43 -10.43
N ALA A 52 -8.17 3.62 -10.06
CA ALA A 52 -9.37 4.20 -10.64
C ALA A 52 -9.19 4.54 -12.13
N ALA A 53 -8.00 5.01 -12.53
CA ALA A 53 -7.67 5.24 -13.94
C ALA A 53 -7.60 3.93 -14.73
N ILE A 54 -7.03 2.88 -14.15
CA ILE A 54 -7.04 1.52 -14.74
C ILE A 54 -8.48 1.00 -14.84
N ALA A 55 -9.31 1.16 -13.80
CA ALA A 55 -10.71 0.78 -13.79
C ALA A 55 -11.52 1.47 -14.90
N THR A 56 -11.22 2.75 -15.16
CA THR A 56 -11.82 3.50 -16.27
C THR A 56 -11.41 2.90 -17.62
N SER A 57 -10.14 2.55 -17.78
CA SER A 57 -9.63 1.90 -19.00
C SER A 57 -10.24 0.52 -19.20
N PHE A 58 -10.39 -0.26 -18.11
CA PHE A 58 -11.06 -1.56 -18.11
C PHE A 58 -12.52 -1.43 -18.53
N ALA A 59 -13.28 -0.47 -17.98
CA ALA A 59 -14.68 -0.24 -18.36
C ALA A 59 -14.84 0.09 -19.86
N ASN A 60 -13.87 0.76 -20.48
CA ASN A 60 -13.89 1.05 -21.92
C ASN A 60 -13.77 -0.21 -22.80
N THR A 61 -13.25 -1.32 -22.25
CA THR A 61 -13.24 -2.63 -22.92
C THR A 61 -14.62 -3.30 -22.95
N LYS A 62 -15.60 -2.73 -22.24
CA LYS A 62 -16.96 -3.27 -22.04
C LYS A 62 -16.93 -4.71 -21.52
N PRO A 63 -16.30 -4.95 -20.35
CA PRO A 63 -16.14 -6.28 -19.81
C PRO A 63 -17.50 -6.88 -19.44
N VAL A 64 -17.71 -8.13 -19.83
CA VAL A 64 -18.91 -8.90 -19.53
C VAL A 64 -18.52 -10.13 -18.72
N VAL A 65 -19.03 -10.21 -17.48
CA VAL A 65 -18.79 -11.32 -16.57
C VAL A 65 -20.12 -11.89 -16.14
N ARG A 66 -20.35 -13.18 -16.42
CA ARG A 66 -21.61 -13.88 -16.13
C ARG A 66 -22.84 -13.08 -16.57
N ASP A 67 -22.84 -12.62 -17.82
CA ASP A 67 -23.91 -11.82 -18.43
C ASP A 67 -24.17 -10.45 -17.79
N HIS A 68 -23.27 -9.96 -16.94
CA HIS A 68 -23.28 -8.59 -16.41
C HIS A 68 -22.23 -7.70 -17.08
N CYS A 69 -22.63 -6.47 -17.40
CA CYS A 69 -21.72 -5.39 -17.75
C CYS A 69 -20.99 -4.91 -16.49
N ILE A 70 -19.69 -5.10 -16.40
CA ILE A 70 -18.93 -4.81 -15.18
C ILE A 70 -18.38 -3.38 -15.18
N THR A 71 -18.49 -2.71 -14.04
CA THR A 71 -17.73 -1.50 -13.71
C THR A 71 -17.02 -1.70 -12.38
N ILE A 72 -15.74 -1.35 -12.30
CA ILE A 72 -14.98 -1.42 -11.05
C ILE A 72 -15.04 -0.06 -10.35
N ALA A 73 -15.48 -0.06 -9.09
CA ALA A 73 -15.58 1.15 -8.27
C ALA A 73 -14.49 1.15 -7.20
N VAL A 74 -13.36 1.79 -7.50
CA VAL A 74 -12.24 1.95 -6.56
C VAL A 74 -12.49 3.12 -5.62
N ARG A 75 -12.43 2.90 -4.31
CA ARG A 75 -12.54 3.95 -3.28
C ARG A 75 -11.31 3.94 -2.38
N PRO A 76 -10.73 5.11 -2.05
CA PRO A 76 -9.68 5.18 -1.04
C PRO A 76 -10.25 4.81 0.34
N GLY A 77 -9.51 4.01 1.11
CA GLY A 77 -9.89 3.64 2.48
C GLY A 77 -8.68 3.52 3.39
N ASP A 78 -8.86 3.88 4.65
CA ASP A 78 -7.85 3.64 5.69
C ASP A 78 -7.76 2.14 5.98
N ALA A 79 -6.53 1.61 6.02
CA ALA A 79 -6.29 0.19 6.15
C ALA A 79 -6.78 -0.37 7.50
N LYS A 80 -6.63 0.40 8.58
CA LYS A 80 -7.12 -0.01 9.90
C LYS A 80 -8.64 -0.02 9.96
N ILE A 81 -9.29 1.06 9.49
CA ILE A 81 -10.76 1.12 9.45
C ILE A 81 -11.33 -0.02 8.60
N THR A 82 -10.68 -0.33 7.47
CA THR A 82 -11.09 -1.43 6.59
C THR A 82 -10.92 -2.78 7.28
N LEU A 83 -9.77 -3.04 7.92
CA LEU A 83 -9.54 -4.25 8.71
C LEU A 83 -10.56 -4.43 9.83
N ASP A 84 -10.83 -3.37 10.59
CA ASP A 84 -11.78 -3.40 11.72
C ASP A 84 -13.20 -3.76 11.22
N GLY A 85 -13.64 -3.23 10.07
CA GLY A 85 -14.92 -3.61 9.47
C GLY A 85 -14.95 -5.02 8.87
N LEU A 86 -13.87 -5.46 8.22
CA LEU A 86 -13.77 -6.81 7.65
C LEU A 86 -13.74 -7.90 8.74
N THR A 87 -13.13 -7.62 9.89
CA THR A 87 -13.03 -8.58 11.00
C THR A 87 -14.19 -8.49 11.99
N GLY A 88 -14.87 -7.33 12.04
CA GLY A 88 -16.05 -7.05 12.85
C GLY A 88 -17.34 -7.03 12.03
N THR A 89 -18.15 -6.00 12.24
CA THR A 89 -19.40 -5.75 11.52
C THR A 89 -19.18 -4.69 10.46
N TRP A 90 -19.63 -4.95 9.23
CA TRP A 90 -19.56 -3.98 8.15
C TRP A 90 -20.76 -3.02 8.18
N GLU A 91 -20.51 -1.76 8.52
CA GLU A 91 -21.55 -0.72 8.63
C GLU A 91 -21.69 0.05 7.31
N ALA A 92 -22.51 -0.46 6.39
CA ALA A 92 -22.63 0.05 5.02
C ALA A 92 -22.95 1.55 4.92
N ASP A 93 -23.70 2.11 5.88
CA ASP A 93 -24.05 3.54 5.91
C ASP A 93 -22.83 4.45 6.11
N SER A 94 -21.79 3.96 6.78
CA SER A 94 -20.58 4.74 7.10
C SER A 94 -19.35 4.32 6.30
N MET A 95 -19.27 3.03 5.92
CA MET A 95 -18.14 2.44 5.21
C MET A 95 -18.39 2.30 3.69
N GLY A 96 -19.64 2.49 3.26
CA GLY A 96 -20.12 2.22 1.91
C GLY A 96 -20.29 0.73 1.63
N ALA A 97 -20.47 0.39 0.34
CA ALA A 97 -20.63 -1.01 -0.08
C ALA A 97 -19.44 -1.89 0.35
N TYR A 98 -19.75 -3.12 0.77
CA TYR A 98 -18.75 -4.12 1.14
C TYR A 98 -17.83 -4.42 -0.07
N PRO A 99 -16.50 -4.33 0.08
CA PRO A 99 -15.59 -4.54 -1.03
C PRO A 99 -15.51 -6.00 -1.49
N ALA A 100 -15.36 -6.23 -2.79
CA ALA A 100 -14.99 -7.52 -3.34
C ALA A 100 -13.45 -7.76 -3.31
N ALA A 101 -12.67 -6.66 -3.20
CA ALA A 101 -11.24 -6.72 -2.99
C ALA A 101 -10.74 -5.54 -2.16
N TRP A 102 -9.64 -5.77 -1.47
CA TRP A 102 -8.93 -4.78 -0.67
C TRP A 102 -7.46 -4.71 -1.06
N VAL A 103 -6.94 -3.50 -1.27
CA VAL A 103 -5.54 -3.24 -1.61
C VAL A 103 -4.94 -2.30 -0.57
N PRO A 104 -4.46 -2.80 0.60
CA PRO A 104 -3.78 -1.96 1.59
C PRO A 104 -2.42 -1.46 1.09
N GLN A 105 -1.79 -0.53 1.83
CA GLN A 105 -0.46 -0.01 1.50
C GLN A 105 0.59 -1.13 1.49
N SER A 106 0.46 -2.06 2.43
CA SER A 106 1.36 -3.20 2.57
C SER A 106 0.69 -4.39 3.23
N SER A 107 1.42 -5.51 3.27
CA SER A 107 1.03 -6.72 3.98
C SER A 107 0.93 -6.57 5.51
N VAL A 108 1.25 -5.38 6.06
CA VAL A 108 1.10 -5.05 7.49
C VAL A 108 -0.30 -5.40 7.99
N TRP A 109 -1.36 -4.95 7.31
CA TRP A 109 -2.74 -5.16 7.78
C TRP A 109 -3.41 -6.40 7.18
N SER A 110 -2.97 -6.86 6.00
CA SER A 110 -3.50 -8.09 5.42
C SER A 110 -3.04 -9.34 6.19
N ALA A 111 -1.86 -9.30 6.82
CA ALA A 111 -1.41 -10.34 7.75
C ALA A 111 -2.33 -10.42 9.00
N ASP A 112 -2.77 -9.28 9.53
CA ASP A 112 -3.74 -9.24 10.63
C ASP A 112 -5.10 -9.84 10.20
N LEU A 113 -5.56 -9.55 8.97
CA LEU A 113 -6.76 -10.17 8.41
C LEU A 113 -6.59 -11.69 8.23
N ALA A 114 -5.47 -12.13 7.65
CA ALA A 114 -5.17 -13.54 7.45
C ALA A 114 -5.09 -14.30 8.79
N SER A 115 -4.57 -13.66 9.83
CA SER A 115 -4.52 -14.24 11.18
C SER A 115 -5.89 -14.29 11.86
N ALA A 116 -6.77 -13.31 11.65
CA ALA A 116 -8.05 -13.20 12.35
C ALA A 116 -9.21 -13.93 11.63
N LYS A 117 -9.22 -13.87 10.29
CA LYS A 117 -10.30 -14.34 9.42
C LYS A 117 -9.73 -14.91 8.09
N PRO A 118 -8.93 -15.99 8.13
CA PRO A 118 -8.31 -16.55 6.92
C PRO A 118 -9.35 -16.94 5.86
N ASP A 119 -10.53 -17.42 6.27
CA ASP A 119 -11.62 -17.82 5.38
C ASP A 119 -12.26 -16.66 4.60
N LEU A 120 -11.94 -15.40 4.94
CA LEU A 120 -12.37 -14.23 4.15
C LEU A 120 -11.44 -13.95 2.97
N ILE A 121 -10.25 -14.57 2.91
CA ILE A 121 -9.27 -14.31 1.86
C ILE A 121 -9.33 -15.43 0.82
N GLU A 122 -9.56 -15.04 -0.44
CA GLU A 122 -9.62 -16.00 -1.54
C GLU A 122 -8.21 -16.26 -2.12
N GLY A 123 -7.70 -17.47 -1.90
CA GLY A 123 -6.41 -17.90 -2.43
C GLY A 123 -5.23 -17.12 -1.84
N ASN A 124 -4.19 -16.88 -2.64
CA ASN A 124 -3.01 -16.13 -2.21
C ASN A 124 -3.07 -14.69 -2.76
N SER A 125 -2.81 -13.72 -1.89
CA SER A 125 -2.65 -12.32 -2.28
C SER A 125 -1.44 -12.14 -3.20
N ARG A 126 -1.60 -11.33 -4.25
CA ARG A 126 -0.51 -10.94 -5.15
C ARG A 126 -0.38 -9.42 -5.19
N SER A 127 0.85 -8.94 -5.11
CA SER A 127 1.19 -7.52 -5.23
C SER A 127 1.07 -7.05 -6.67
N LEU A 128 0.38 -5.93 -6.89
CA LEU A 128 0.37 -5.26 -8.21
C LEU A 128 1.64 -4.45 -8.44
N VAL A 129 2.05 -3.73 -7.41
CA VAL A 129 3.21 -2.84 -7.40
C VAL A 129 3.84 -2.84 -6.02
N SER A 130 5.02 -2.27 -5.92
CA SER A 130 5.73 -2.14 -4.66
C SER A 130 6.42 -0.79 -4.56
N THR A 131 6.82 -0.41 -3.36
CA THR A 131 7.67 0.76 -3.12
C THR A 131 8.54 0.51 -1.90
N PRO A 132 9.85 0.76 -1.98
CA PRO A 132 10.73 0.68 -0.82
C PRO A 132 10.31 1.69 0.25
N VAL A 133 10.52 1.33 1.51
CA VAL A 133 10.49 2.28 2.62
C VAL A 133 11.89 2.85 2.82
N VAL A 134 11.94 4.18 2.81
CA VAL A 134 13.15 4.99 2.93
C VAL A 134 13.00 5.93 4.12
N LEU A 135 14.07 6.62 4.50
CA LEU A 135 14.01 7.73 5.44
C LEU A 135 13.97 9.04 4.65
N ALA A 136 12.95 9.86 4.89
CA ALA A 136 12.97 11.27 4.50
C ALA A 136 13.72 12.06 5.57
N VAL A 137 14.77 12.77 5.14
CA VAL A 137 15.65 13.56 6.00
C VAL A 137 15.99 14.90 5.31
N SER A 138 16.66 15.81 6.01
CA SER A 138 17.20 17.01 5.36
C SER A 138 18.41 16.65 4.47
N PRO A 139 18.70 17.40 3.40
CA PRO A 139 19.87 17.17 2.55
C PRO A 139 21.21 17.15 3.32
N GLU A 140 21.34 17.95 4.38
CA GLU A 140 22.53 18.00 5.24
C GLU A 140 22.74 16.70 6.01
N LEU A 141 21.66 16.14 6.58
CA LEU A 141 21.73 14.87 7.29
C LEU A 141 22.05 13.73 6.32
N ALA A 142 21.39 13.68 5.16
CA ALA A 142 21.67 12.68 4.13
C ALA A 142 23.14 12.71 3.70
N LYS A 143 23.70 13.91 3.45
CA LYS A 143 25.11 14.06 3.08
C LYS A 143 26.08 13.59 4.16
N ALA A 144 25.77 13.81 5.43
CA ALA A 144 26.66 13.47 6.53
C ALA A 144 26.59 11.99 6.94
N ALA A 145 25.38 11.42 6.96
CA ALA A 145 25.12 10.12 7.57
C ALA A 145 24.50 9.08 6.61
N GLY A 146 23.99 9.48 5.45
CA GLY A 146 23.17 8.63 4.58
C GLY A 146 23.81 7.27 4.26
N ASP A 147 25.07 7.27 3.83
CA ASP A 147 25.81 6.05 3.49
C ASP A 147 26.27 5.22 4.71
N GLN A 148 26.18 5.78 5.92
CA GLN A 148 26.64 5.16 7.16
C GLN A 148 25.50 4.61 8.03
N LEU A 149 24.25 4.98 7.75
CA LEU A 149 23.10 4.54 8.52
C LEU A 149 22.78 3.07 8.24
N ASP A 150 22.54 2.31 9.31
CA ASP A 150 22.02 0.93 9.27
C ASP A 150 20.74 0.85 10.10
N TRP A 151 19.76 0.06 9.65
CA TRP A 151 18.50 -0.12 10.39
C TRP A 151 18.73 -0.54 11.86
N SER A 152 19.74 -1.38 12.16
CA SER A 152 20.06 -1.80 13.53
C SER A 152 20.55 -0.69 14.46
N GLN A 153 21.06 0.42 13.90
CA GLN A 153 21.57 1.54 14.69
C GLN A 153 20.45 2.49 15.13
N ILE A 154 19.32 2.51 14.42
CA ILE A 154 18.22 3.44 14.67
C ILE A 154 17.79 3.46 16.15
N PRO A 155 17.55 2.32 16.83
CA PRO A 155 17.17 2.34 18.25
C PRO A 155 18.20 3.04 19.15
N LEU A 156 19.50 2.85 18.89
CA LEU A 156 20.58 3.50 19.64
C LEU A 156 20.65 4.99 19.32
N LEU A 157 20.55 5.36 18.04
CA LEU A 157 20.57 6.75 17.59
C LEU A 157 19.36 7.53 18.11
N GLN A 158 18.23 6.87 18.34
CA GLN A 158 17.05 7.47 18.93
C GLN A 158 17.23 7.76 20.43
N GLN A 159 17.80 6.81 21.17
CA GLN A 159 17.86 6.84 22.64
C GLN A 159 19.03 7.65 23.20
N ARG A 160 20.17 7.70 22.50
CA ARG A 160 21.36 8.39 23.01
C ARG A 160 21.32 9.87 22.66
N ASP A 161 21.46 10.71 23.68
CA ASP A 161 21.65 12.14 23.50
C ASP A 161 22.86 12.44 22.62
N ALA A 162 22.74 13.45 21.76
CA ALA A 162 23.79 13.86 20.82
C ALA A 162 24.32 12.72 19.92
N SER A 163 23.52 11.67 19.66
CA SER A 163 23.97 10.52 18.86
C SER A 163 24.46 10.89 17.45
N LEU A 164 23.93 11.98 16.87
CA LEU A 164 24.31 12.43 15.53
C LEU A 164 25.73 13.04 15.48
N THR A 165 26.36 13.30 16.61
CA THR A 165 27.77 13.75 16.66
C THR A 165 28.74 12.74 16.07
N GLU A 166 28.40 11.44 16.08
CA GLU A 166 29.19 10.38 15.43
C GLU A 166 29.30 10.56 13.92
N PHE A 167 28.33 11.24 13.31
CA PHE A 167 28.33 11.59 11.89
C PHE A 167 28.83 13.01 11.62
N GLY A 168 29.45 13.65 12.61
CA GLY A 168 29.93 15.03 12.52
C GLY A 168 28.86 16.12 12.64
N LEU A 169 27.61 15.74 12.95
CA LEU A 169 26.47 16.65 13.09
C LEU A 169 26.40 17.25 14.51
N GLN A 170 27.37 18.10 14.85
CA GLN A 170 27.42 18.75 16.16
C GLN A 170 26.21 19.65 16.40
N GLY A 171 25.60 19.55 17.58
CA GLY A 171 24.44 20.35 17.97
C GLY A 171 23.08 19.82 17.51
N TRP A 172 23.03 18.75 16.70
CA TRP A 172 21.77 18.18 16.20
C TRP A 172 21.00 17.36 17.25
N GLY A 173 21.70 16.81 18.23
CA GLY A 173 21.11 15.96 19.26
C GLY A 173 21.02 14.49 18.81
N SER A 174 19.97 13.79 19.26
CA SER A 174 19.66 12.43 18.82
C SER A 174 19.04 12.42 17.42
N LEU A 175 18.81 11.22 16.84
CA LEU A 175 18.19 11.10 15.51
C LEU A 175 16.80 11.71 15.43
N ARG A 176 16.01 11.70 16.53
CA ARG A 176 14.63 12.23 16.55
C ARG A 176 13.83 11.76 15.32
N MET A 177 13.92 10.47 15.00
CA MET A 177 13.11 9.90 13.94
C MET A 177 11.66 9.81 14.42
N ALA A 178 10.73 10.48 13.73
CA ALA A 178 9.32 10.33 14.00
C ALA A 178 8.85 8.93 13.60
N MET A 179 7.89 8.37 14.33
CA MET A 179 7.26 7.09 14.05
C MET A 179 5.74 7.28 13.96
N PRO A 180 5.22 7.82 12.84
CA PRO A 180 3.79 8.01 12.62
C PRO A 180 2.99 6.72 12.83
N ILE A 181 1.77 6.85 13.35
CA ILE A 181 0.82 5.74 13.55
C ILE A 181 -0.59 6.07 13.06
N GLY A 182 -0.78 7.22 12.43
CA GLY A 182 -2.04 7.63 11.82
C GLY A 182 -2.23 7.02 10.42
N ALA A 183 -3.04 7.68 9.59
CA ALA A 183 -3.25 7.27 8.22
C ALA A 183 -1.93 7.14 7.44
N GLN A 184 -1.84 6.16 6.53
CA GLN A 184 -0.70 5.92 5.65
C GLN A 184 0.65 5.74 6.37
N SER A 185 0.62 5.08 7.55
CA SER A 185 1.78 4.93 8.43
C SER A 185 2.41 3.53 8.43
N ASP A 186 2.15 2.69 7.42
CA ASP A 186 2.74 1.33 7.36
C ASP A 186 4.26 1.39 7.32
N ALA A 187 4.84 2.47 6.77
CA ALA A 187 6.28 2.72 6.76
C ALA A 187 6.92 2.62 8.16
N SER A 188 6.21 3.01 9.22
CA SER A 188 6.66 2.87 10.61
C SER A 188 6.76 1.40 11.04
N ALA A 189 5.75 0.59 10.75
CA ALA A 189 5.77 -0.85 11.05
C ALA A 189 6.81 -1.59 10.21
N LEU A 190 6.91 -1.26 8.92
CA LEU A 190 7.90 -1.82 8.01
C LEU A 190 9.33 -1.45 8.42
N ALA A 191 9.59 -0.22 8.87
CA ALA A 191 10.87 0.17 9.46
C ALA A 191 11.19 -0.66 10.73
N ALA A 192 10.19 -0.89 11.59
CA ALA A 192 10.35 -1.77 12.75
C ALA A 192 10.69 -3.22 12.37
N GLN A 193 10.12 -3.74 11.29
CA GLN A 193 10.46 -5.07 10.74
C GLN A 193 11.91 -5.14 10.22
N ALA A 194 12.41 -4.08 9.57
CA ALA A 194 13.82 -4.04 9.16
C ALA A 194 14.77 -4.00 10.36
N VAL A 195 14.44 -3.22 11.40
CA VAL A 195 15.17 -3.23 12.69
C VAL A 195 15.15 -4.64 13.29
N ALA A 196 13.98 -5.27 13.37
CA ALA A 196 13.82 -6.61 13.92
C ALA A 196 14.69 -7.63 13.18
N THR A 197 14.64 -7.64 11.85
CA THR A 197 15.42 -8.52 10.96
C THR A 197 16.93 -8.34 11.19
N ARG A 198 17.41 -7.09 11.31
CA ARG A 198 18.84 -6.84 11.58
C ARG A 198 19.26 -7.27 12.97
N VAL A 199 18.41 -7.01 13.97
CA VAL A 199 18.69 -7.36 15.36
C VAL A 199 18.76 -8.87 15.54
N THR A 200 17.86 -9.63 14.92
CA THR A 200 17.88 -11.11 14.96
C THR A 200 19.02 -11.70 14.14
N ARG A 201 19.56 -10.95 13.17
CA ARG A 201 20.60 -11.38 12.22
C ARG A 201 20.13 -12.54 11.33
N THR A 202 18.82 -12.66 11.12
CA THR A 202 18.28 -13.61 10.16
C THR A 202 18.65 -13.20 8.74
N THR A 203 18.85 -14.19 7.88
CA THR A 203 19.05 -14.01 6.43
C THR A 203 17.85 -14.47 5.62
N GLY A 204 16.88 -15.14 6.27
CA GLY A 204 15.60 -15.52 5.70
C GLY A 204 14.45 -14.64 6.21
N PRO A 205 13.21 -15.04 5.96
CA PRO A 205 12.03 -14.43 6.58
C PRO A 205 12.17 -14.30 8.09
N LEU A 206 11.70 -13.18 8.64
CA LEU A 206 11.58 -13.02 10.07
C LEU A 206 10.44 -13.93 10.57
N THR A 207 10.75 -14.83 11.50
CA THR A 207 9.76 -15.76 12.06
C THR A 207 8.94 -15.13 13.18
N THR A 208 7.80 -15.73 13.50
CA THR A 208 6.95 -15.30 14.63
C THR A 208 7.73 -15.34 15.95
N ALA A 209 8.49 -16.41 16.19
CA ALA A 209 9.30 -16.57 17.39
C ALA A 209 10.42 -15.52 17.49
N ASP A 210 11.03 -15.14 16.36
CA ASP A 210 12.03 -14.06 16.32
C ASP A 210 11.40 -12.71 16.70
N ALA A 211 10.24 -12.40 16.14
CA ALA A 211 9.53 -11.15 16.37
C ALA A 211 9.05 -10.99 17.82
N GLU A 212 8.61 -12.08 18.45
CA GLU A 212 8.17 -12.10 19.86
C GLU A 212 9.35 -12.11 20.85
N SER A 213 10.59 -12.24 20.37
CA SER A 213 11.75 -12.28 21.25
C SER A 213 11.88 -10.98 22.08
N PRO A 214 12.34 -11.07 23.35
CA PRO A 214 12.57 -9.88 24.18
C PRO A 214 13.52 -8.88 23.52
N ARG A 215 14.48 -9.38 22.74
CA ARG A 215 15.45 -8.56 22.01
C ARG A 215 14.76 -7.68 20.98
N VAL A 216 13.96 -8.26 20.08
CA VAL A 216 13.20 -7.49 19.08
C VAL A 216 12.25 -6.51 19.76
N THR A 217 11.45 -6.98 20.71
CA THR A 217 10.49 -6.14 21.42
C THR A 217 11.16 -4.94 22.09
N SER A 218 12.31 -5.14 22.74
CA SER A 218 13.06 -4.04 23.39
C SER A 218 13.64 -3.05 22.37
N SER A 219 14.14 -3.51 21.22
CA SER A 219 14.68 -2.65 20.16
C SER A 219 13.60 -1.81 19.49
N VAL A 220 12.44 -2.40 19.19
CA VAL A 220 11.30 -1.66 18.62
C VAL A 220 10.76 -0.65 19.63
N LYS A 221 10.61 -1.02 20.91
CA LYS A 221 10.22 -0.06 21.97
C LYS A 221 11.23 1.08 22.14
N ALA A 222 12.53 0.81 22.04
CA ALA A 222 13.56 1.85 22.08
C ALA A 222 13.46 2.81 20.88
N MET A 223 13.11 2.31 19.69
CA MET A 223 12.84 3.16 18.53
C MET A 223 11.62 4.06 18.74
N LEU A 224 10.54 3.52 19.33
CA LEU A 224 9.31 4.28 19.60
C LEU A 224 9.48 5.29 20.75
N GLY A 225 10.17 4.91 21.82
CA GLY A 225 10.22 5.68 23.06
C GLY A 225 10.91 7.05 22.94
N GLY A 226 11.75 7.26 21.93
CA GLY A 226 12.37 8.56 21.66
C GLY A 226 11.77 9.29 20.45
N ALA A 227 10.73 8.77 19.81
CA ALA A 227 10.19 9.31 18.58
C ALA A 227 9.37 10.61 18.82
N PRO A 228 9.71 11.73 18.17
CA PRO A 228 8.85 12.91 18.20
C PRO A 228 7.52 12.64 17.47
N LEU A 229 6.49 13.39 17.86
CA LEU A 229 5.18 13.33 17.22
C LEU A 229 5.22 14.02 15.86
N SER A 230 4.66 13.37 14.84
CA SER A 230 4.33 14.03 13.57
C SER A 230 3.19 15.05 13.79
N PRO A 231 3.26 16.26 13.21
CA PRO A 231 2.25 17.30 13.42
C PRO A 231 0.80 16.87 13.15
N ASP A 232 0.58 16.04 12.13
CA ASP A 232 -0.74 15.50 11.74
C ASP A 232 -0.85 13.98 11.95
N GLY A 233 0.16 13.36 12.57
CA GLY A 233 0.22 11.92 12.80
C GLY A 233 0.62 11.09 11.59
N THR A 234 1.00 11.69 10.44
CA THR A 234 1.35 10.99 9.20
C THR A 234 2.85 11.11 8.84
N PRO A 235 3.39 10.24 7.97
CA PRO A 235 4.74 10.41 7.43
C PRO A 235 4.94 11.71 6.65
N GLN A 236 3.92 12.13 5.90
CA GLN A 236 4.00 13.37 5.11
C GLN A 236 4.09 14.61 6.00
N GLY A 237 3.32 14.68 7.09
CA GLY A 237 3.38 15.80 8.02
C GLY A 237 4.75 15.95 8.67
N ALA A 238 5.36 14.82 9.06
CA ALA A 238 6.71 14.81 9.60
C ALA A 238 7.75 15.21 8.54
N ALA A 239 7.67 14.68 7.32
CA ALA A 239 8.55 15.05 6.21
C ALA A 239 8.40 16.56 5.86
N THR A 240 7.19 17.10 5.91
CA THR A 240 6.91 18.52 5.71
C THR A 240 7.52 19.38 6.83
N ALA A 241 7.50 18.90 8.08
CA ALA A 241 8.16 19.58 9.19
C ALA A 241 9.68 19.62 9.03
N ILE A 242 10.30 18.54 8.53
CA ILE A 242 11.73 18.50 8.18
C ILE A 242 12.03 19.51 7.06
N ALA A 243 11.27 19.46 5.97
CA ALA A 243 11.47 20.31 4.79
C ALA A 243 11.35 21.82 5.06
N ASN A 244 10.53 22.20 6.04
CA ASN A 244 10.26 23.59 6.40
C ASN A 244 11.05 24.09 7.61
N ALA A 245 11.94 23.28 8.19
CA ALA A 245 12.77 23.70 9.30
C ALA A 245 13.71 24.85 8.90
N ALA A 246 13.66 25.97 9.61
CA ALA A 246 14.52 27.12 9.34
C ALA A 246 16.01 26.82 9.62
N ASP A 247 16.27 25.95 10.60
CA ASP A 247 17.59 25.44 10.94
C ASP A 247 17.45 23.91 11.09
N PRO A 248 17.92 23.10 10.12
CA PRO A 248 17.83 21.65 10.18
C PRO A 248 18.43 21.06 11.45
N ALA A 249 19.50 21.65 11.99
CA ALA A 249 20.14 21.16 13.22
C ALA A 249 19.25 21.30 14.46
N LYS A 250 18.34 22.28 14.46
CA LYS A 250 17.41 22.54 15.58
C LYS A 250 16.02 21.98 15.35
N ALA A 251 15.80 21.25 14.25
CA ALA A 251 14.51 20.65 13.96
C ALA A 251 14.07 19.68 15.07
N GLY A 252 12.76 19.66 15.35
CA GLY A 252 12.16 18.72 16.30
C GLY A 252 12.09 17.29 15.77
N ILE A 253 12.16 17.13 14.45
CA ILE A 253 12.17 15.87 13.72
C ILE A 253 13.32 15.95 12.72
N HIS A 254 14.21 14.95 12.68
CA HIS A 254 15.28 14.91 11.66
C HIS A 254 15.08 13.81 10.62
N ALA A 255 14.26 12.81 10.93
CA ALA A 255 13.99 11.68 10.05
C ALA A 255 12.56 11.20 10.21
N VAL A 256 12.01 10.59 9.16
CA VAL A 256 10.77 9.82 9.23
C VAL A 256 10.80 8.69 8.20
N PRO A 257 10.39 7.46 8.54
CA PRO A 257 10.19 6.43 7.54
C PRO A 257 8.98 6.78 6.67
N ILE A 258 9.16 6.70 5.35
CA ILE A 258 8.16 7.01 4.34
C ILE A 258 8.35 6.09 3.14
N THR A 259 7.31 5.82 2.37
CA THR A 259 7.47 5.13 1.09
C THR A 259 8.20 6.03 0.08
N GLU A 260 9.09 5.44 -0.73
CA GLU A 260 9.77 6.15 -1.83
C GLU A 260 8.73 6.82 -2.75
N GLN A 261 7.61 6.12 -3.02
CA GLN A 261 6.52 6.64 -3.83
C GLN A 261 5.91 7.92 -3.23
N ARG A 262 5.65 7.94 -1.92
CA ARG A 262 5.09 9.13 -1.27
C ARG A 262 6.09 10.28 -1.24
N LEU A 263 7.36 9.99 -0.97
CA LEU A 263 8.44 10.97 -1.01
C LEU A 263 8.58 11.58 -2.42
N PHE A 264 8.48 10.75 -3.47
CA PHE A 264 8.46 11.21 -4.86
C PHE A 264 7.26 12.11 -5.12
N GLN A 265 6.04 11.68 -4.79
CA GLN A 265 4.83 12.48 -5.05
C GLN A 265 4.88 13.85 -4.39
N MET A 266 5.36 13.93 -3.15
CA MET A 266 5.42 15.20 -2.42
C MET A 266 6.56 16.13 -2.87
N THR A 267 7.66 15.58 -3.43
CA THR A 267 8.85 16.37 -3.79
C THR A 267 9.14 16.47 -5.29
N ARG A 268 8.32 15.86 -6.16
CA ARG A 268 8.59 15.79 -7.61
C ARG A 268 8.78 17.13 -8.31
N THR A 269 8.24 18.20 -7.74
CA THR A 269 8.37 19.58 -8.26
C THR A 269 9.38 20.43 -7.49
N ASP A 270 10.00 19.90 -6.44
CA ASP A 270 10.93 20.67 -5.60
C ASP A 270 12.24 20.95 -6.34
N GLN A 271 12.54 22.23 -6.50
CA GLN A 271 13.83 22.71 -7.00
C GLN A 271 14.20 24.00 -6.24
N PRO A 272 15.26 24.00 -5.40
CA PRO A 272 16.12 22.85 -5.03
C PRO A 272 15.41 21.82 -4.13
N ALA A 273 16.02 20.65 -3.96
CA ALA A 273 15.54 19.61 -3.04
C ALA A 273 15.55 20.13 -1.59
N LYS A 274 14.41 19.99 -0.90
CA LYS A 274 14.26 20.32 0.53
C LYS A 274 14.34 19.11 1.44
N LEU A 275 14.19 17.93 0.85
CA LEU A 275 14.35 16.64 1.49
C LEU A 275 15.37 15.82 0.70
N ALA A 276 15.89 14.78 1.34
CA ALA A 276 16.70 13.78 0.69
C ALA A 276 16.19 12.39 1.06
N GLU A 277 16.29 11.48 0.09
CA GLU A 277 16.07 10.06 0.26
C GLU A 277 17.31 9.41 0.87
N VAL A 278 17.14 8.71 1.99
CA VAL A 278 18.17 7.84 2.57
C VAL A 278 17.62 6.43 2.67
N ILE A 279 18.36 5.46 2.12
CA ILE A 279 18.08 4.04 2.27
C ILE A 279 19.11 3.48 3.26
N PRO A 280 18.74 3.27 4.54
CA PRO A 280 19.66 2.66 5.49
C PRO A 280 20.12 1.28 5.00
N SER A 281 21.38 0.97 5.27
CA SER A 281 21.93 -0.36 5.02
C SER A 281 21.22 -1.45 5.83
N GLY A 282 21.23 -2.67 5.29
CA GLY A 282 20.43 -3.78 5.79
C GLY A 282 19.31 -4.17 4.83
N PRO A 283 18.34 -4.98 5.28
CA PRO A 283 17.17 -5.33 4.48
C PRO A 283 16.28 -4.10 4.33
N THR A 284 15.97 -3.73 3.09
CA THR A 284 15.10 -2.61 2.76
C THR A 284 13.64 -3.08 2.85
N PRO A 285 12.83 -2.54 3.79
CA PRO A 285 11.42 -2.86 3.85
C PRO A 285 10.70 -2.44 2.57
N ILE A 286 9.67 -3.18 2.19
CA ILE A 286 8.88 -2.93 0.99
C ILE A 286 7.40 -2.81 1.39
N ALA A 287 6.75 -1.72 0.98
CA ALA A 287 5.30 -1.65 0.92
C ALA A 287 4.85 -2.25 -0.41
N ASP A 288 4.10 -3.35 -0.35
CA ASP A 288 3.90 -4.30 -1.44
C ASP A 288 2.49 -4.31 -2.04
N TYR A 289 1.59 -3.43 -1.58
CA TYR A 289 0.23 -3.24 -2.14
C TYR A 289 -0.45 -4.55 -2.58
N PRO A 290 -0.62 -5.52 -1.66
CA PRO A 290 -1.17 -6.82 -2.00
C PRO A 290 -2.64 -6.68 -2.38
N VAL A 291 -3.07 -7.38 -3.42
CA VAL A 291 -4.49 -7.50 -3.74
C VAL A 291 -5.07 -8.65 -2.92
N VAL A 292 -5.80 -8.28 -1.88
CA VAL A 292 -6.57 -9.21 -1.05
C VAL A 292 -7.95 -9.37 -1.69
N ARG A 293 -8.15 -10.49 -2.38
CA ARG A 293 -9.48 -10.87 -2.91
C ARG A 293 -10.32 -11.38 -1.76
N LEU A 294 -11.50 -10.79 -1.57
CA LEU A 294 -12.38 -11.13 -0.47
C LEU A 294 -13.36 -12.23 -0.90
N SER A 295 -13.74 -13.07 0.05
CA SER A 295 -14.71 -14.14 -0.12
C SER A 295 -15.71 -14.14 1.03
N GLY A 296 -16.75 -14.97 0.90
CA GLY A 296 -17.84 -15.07 1.87
C GLY A 296 -19.17 -14.55 1.30
N PRO A 297 -20.23 -14.58 2.12
CA PRO A 297 -21.60 -14.32 1.66
C PRO A 297 -21.82 -12.90 1.13
N GLU A 298 -21.00 -11.94 1.55
CA GLU A 298 -21.07 -10.54 1.10
C GLU A 298 -20.45 -10.34 -0.30
N VAL A 299 -19.66 -11.30 -0.79
CA VAL A 299 -19.02 -11.24 -2.12
C VAL A 299 -19.63 -12.29 -3.02
N GLY A 300 -20.57 -11.87 -3.87
CA GLY A 300 -21.19 -12.74 -4.87
C GLY A 300 -20.21 -13.15 -5.99
N ASP A 301 -20.47 -14.28 -6.62
CA ASP A 301 -19.59 -14.84 -7.64
C ASP A 301 -19.25 -13.87 -8.80
N VAL A 302 -20.23 -13.08 -9.25
CA VAL A 302 -20.02 -12.06 -10.31
C VAL A 302 -18.93 -11.07 -9.90
N ALA A 303 -18.94 -10.64 -8.64
CA ALA A 303 -17.96 -9.70 -8.11
C ALA A 303 -16.57 -10.35 -7.96
N ALA A 304 -16.52 -11.60 -7.50
CA ALA A 304 -15.27 -12.36 -7.36
C ALA A 304 -14.58 -12.60 -8.71
N ASP A 305 -15.34 -12.99 -9.74
CA ASP A 305 -14.85 -13.20 -11.10
C ASP A 305 -14.44 -11.87 -11.75
N ALA A 306 -15.24 -10.82 -11.58
CA ALA A 306 -14.94 -9.47 -12.07
C ALA A 306 -13.65 -8.89 -11.48
N VAL A 307 -13.40 -9.09 -10.19
CA VAL A 307 -12.13 -8.71 -9.55
C VAL A 307 -10.98 -9.50 -10.18
N ALA A 308 -11.11 -10.82 -10.38
CA ALA A 308 -10.04 -11.62 -10.96
C ALA A 308 -9.66 -11.13 -12.38
N GLU A 309 -10.65 -10.84 -13.21
CA GLU A 309 -10.44 -10.30 -14.56
C GLU A 309 -9.82 -8.90 -14.51
N PHE A 310 -10.34 -8.01 -13.67
CA PHE A 310 -9.79 -6.67 -13.49
C PHE A 310 -8.33 -6.68 -13.05
N ILE A 311 -7.96 -7.54 -12.10
CA ILE A 311 -6.59 -7.64 -11.60
C ILE A 311 -5.66 -8.21 -12.66
N SER A 312 -6.13 -9.18 -13.46
CA SER A 312 -5.40 -9.66 -14.62
C SER A 312 -5.16 -8.55 -15.66
N TYR A 313 -6.15 -7.69 -15.89
CA TYR A 313 -6.02 -6.53 -16.77
C TYR A 313 -5.06 -5.48 -16.19
N ALA A 314 -5.22 -5.14 -14.91
CA ALA A 314 -4.38 -4.16 -14.20
C ALA A 314 -2.90 -4.56 -14.12
N SER A 315 -2.60 -5.86 -14.20
CA SER A 315 -1.24 -6.40 -14.19
C SER A 315 -0.52 -6.30 -15.54
N GLN A 316 -1.20 -5.84 -16.60
CA GLN A 316 -0.55 -5.64 -17.91
C GLN A 316 0.41 -4.43 -17.85
N PRO A 317 1.59 -4.49 -18.51
CA PRO A 317 2.57 -3.41 -18.48
C PRO A 317 2.01 -2.03 -18.83
N GLU A 318 1.09 -1.94 -19.79
CA GLU A 318 0.44 -0.69 -20.21
C GLU A 318 -0.42 -0.09 -19.09
N GLN A 319 -1.06 -0.94 -18.27
CA GLN A 319 -1.86 -0.51 -17.14
C GLN A 319 -0.98 -0.17 -15.93
N LEU A 320 0.06 -0.99 -15.69
CA LEU A 320 1.05 -0.74 -14.65
C LEU A 320 1.79 0.59 -14.85
N GLN A 321 1.95 1.06 -16.10
CA GLN A 321 2.51 2.38 -16.37
C GLN A 321 1.75 3.51 -15.65
N LEU A 322 0.41 3.41 -15.55
CA LEU A 322 -0.40 4.40 -14.81
C LEU A 322 -0.06 4.44 -13.32
N LEU A 323 0.47 3.35 -12.76
CA LEU A 323 0.97 3.27 -11.40
C LEU A 323 2.44 3.69 -11.31
N THR A 324 3.30 3.23 -12.23
CA THR A 324 4.73 3.57 -12.14
C THR A 324 4.98 5.06 -12.35
N GLU A 325 4.20 5.75 -13.18
CA GLU A 325 4.22 7.22 -13.31
C GLU A 325 3.91 7.94 -11.99
N LEU A 326 3.20 7.27 -11.06
CA LEU A 326 2.97 7.77 -9.70
C LEU A 326 4.13 7.47 -8.74
N GLY A 327 5.22 6.86 -9.20
CA GLY A 327 6.40 6.52 -8.40
C GLY A 327 6.37 5.11 -7.79
N PHE A 328 5.38 4.28 -8.15
CA PHE A 328 5.38 2.87 -7.78
C PHE A 328 6.38 2.07 -8.63
N ARG A 329 6.90 0.97 -8.08
CA ARG A 329 7.73 0.00 -8.81
C ARG A 329 6.88 -1.17 -9.27
N GLY A 330 6.92 -1.47 -10.56
CA GLY A 330 6.22 -2.59 -11.19
C GLY A 330 6.89 -2.98 -12.50
N ASP A 331 6.28 -3.88 -13.26
CA ASP A 331 6.77 -4.30 -14.59
C ASP A 331 6.45 -3.26 -15.67
N ALA A 332 6.83 -2.01 -15.42
CA ALA A 332 6.75 -0.88 -16.33
C ALA A 332 7.86 0.13 -16.02
N PRO A 333 8.27 0.99 -16.97
CA PRO A 333 9.33 1.97 -16.74
C PRO A 333 9.04 2.92 -15.57
N MET A 334 10.08 3.24 -14.80
CA MET A 334 10.02 4.27 -13.76
C MET A 334 10.03 5.67 -14.39
N PRO A 335 9.41 6.67 -13.75
CA PRO A 335 9.49 8.06 -14.17
C PRO A 335 10.91 8.60 -14.00
N ALA A 336 11.16 9.77 -14.58
CA ALA A 336 12.44 10.44 -14.46
C ALA A 336 12.78 10.74 -12.99
N ALA A 337 14.06 10.59 -12.64
CA ALA A 337 14.59 11.00 -11.35
C ALA A 337 14.33 12.50 -11.09
N THR A 338 14.13 12.84 -9.83
CA THR A 338 13.95 14.21 -9.35
C THR A 338 15.17 14.65 -8.55
N ALA A 339 15.14 15.88 -8.03
CA ALA A 339 16.22 16.36 -7.16
C ALA A 339 16.28 15.59 -5.82
N THR A 340 15.19 14.94 -5.42
CA THR A 340 15.06 14.23 -4.12
C THR A 340 15.10 12.71 -4.28
N VAL A 341 14.39 12.16 -5.27
CA VAL A 341 14.20 10.71 -5.45
C VAL A 341 14.79 10.28 -6.78
N THR A 342 15.68 9.29 -6.74
CA THR A 342 16.43 8.83 -7.93
C THR A 342 16.02 7.44 -8.42
N PHE A 343 15.11 6.79 -7.71
CA PHE A 343 14.67 5.41 -7.97
C PHE A 343 15.84 4.41 -8.09
N PRO A 344 16.76 4.37 -7.11
CA PRO A 344 17.90 3.46 -7.17
C PRO A 344 17.42 2.00 -7.19
N ARG A 345 18.20 1.06 -7.72
CA ARG A 345 17.87 -0.37 -7.53
C ARG A 345 17.89 -0.67 -6.03
N THR A 346 16.84 -1.30 -5.52
CA THR A 346 16.78 -1.75 -4.13
C THR A 346 17.84 -2.82 -3.89
N PRO A 347 18.94 -2.53 -3.16
CA PRO A 347 20.11 -3.43 -3.16
C PRO A 347 19.86 -4.74 -2.42
N ASN A 348 19.05 -4.68 -1.36
CA ASN A 348 18.78 -5.80 -0.47
C ASN A 348 17.32 -5.75 0.00
N PRO A 349 16.34 -6.08 -0.87
CA PRO A 349 14.94 -6.11 -0.48
C PRO A 349 14.74 -7.09 0.68
N MET A 350 14.01 -6.66 1.71
CA MET A 350 13.70 -7.49 2.87
C MET A 350 12.84 -8.69 2.45
N PRO A 351 13.20 -9.94 2.83
CA PRO A 351 12.31 -11.08 2.67
C PRO A 351 11.00 -10.83 3.41
N THR A 352 9.87 -11.19 2.81
CA THR A 352 8.55 -11.08 3.45
C THR A 352 8.55 -11.87 4.76
N PRO A 353 8.28 -11.23 5.92
CA PRO A 353 8.15 -11.93 7.20
C PRO A 353 6.96 -12.90 7.23
N GLU A 354 6.94 -13.83 8.18
CA GLU A 354 5.73 -14.60 8.49
C GLU A 354 4.61 -13.68 8.98
N ASP A 355 3.35 -14.00 8.66
CA ASP A 355 2.19 -13.20 9.13
C ASP A 355 2.19 -13.00 10.64
N GLY A 356 2.51 -14.04 11.41
CA GLY A 356 2.62 -13.94 12.88
C GLY A 356 3.73 -12.99 13.33
N ALA A 357 4.83 -12.87 12.58
CA ALA A 357 5.89 -11.92 12.86
C ALA A 357 5.45 -10.47 12.59
N ILE A 358 4.73 -10.25 11.49
CA ILE A 358 4.12 -8.96 11.14
C ILE A 358 3.17 -8.53 12.25
N VAL A 359 2.23 -9.39 12.62
CA VAL A 359 1.24 -9.17 13.68
C VAL A 359 1.92 -8.86 15.02
N ALA A 360 2.95 -9.61 15.40
CA ALA A 360 3.69 -9.39 16.65
C ALA A 360 4.35 -8.01 16.69
N ILE A 361 4.96 -7.56 15.59
CA ILE A 361 5.59 -6.23 15.49
C ILE A 361 4.54 -5.12 15.47
N ASN A 362 3.45 -5.30 14.73
CA ASN A 362 2.34 -4.34 14.67
C ASN A 362 1.79 -4.03 16.06
N ARG A 363 1.60 -5.05 16.91
CA ARG A 363 1.17 -4.85 18.31
C ARG A 363 2.13 -4.00 19.14
N VAL A 364 3.43 -4.05 18.86
CA VAL A 364 4.42 -3.20 19.53
C VAL A 364 4.37 -1.77 19.00
N VAL A 365 4.22 -1.60 17.69
CA VAL A 365 4.23 -0.28 17.02
C VAL A 365 2.94 0.51 17.24
N TYR A 366 1.79 -0.12 16.97
CA TYR A 366 0.47 0.52 17.02
C TYR A 366 -0.27 0.28 18.35
N GLY A 367 0.28 -0.56 19.23
CA GLY A 367 -0.30 -0.90 20.52
C GLY A 367 -1.29 -2.07 20.46
N PRO A 368 -1.69 -2.63 21.62
CA PRO A 368 -2.45 -3.88 21.69
C PRO A 368 -3.89 -3.80 21.17
N THR A 369 -4.48 -2.60 21.10
CA THR A 369 -5.85 -2.37 20.61
C THR A 369 -5.92 -2.14 19.10
N SER A 370 -4.77 -2.10 18.42
CA SER A 370 -4.70 -1.85 16.98
C SER A 370 -4.96 -3.11 16.14
N VAL A 371 -4.75 -4.29 16.73
CA VAL A 371 -4.85 -5.61 16.09
C VAL A 371 -6.10 -6.34 16.60
N PRO A 372 -6.90 -6.98 15.73
CA PRO A 372 -8.05 -7.80 16.15
C PRO A 372 -7.65 -8.91 17.13
N ALA A 373 -8.51 -9.22 18.10
CA ALA A 373 -8.25 -10.32 19.03
C ALA A 373 -8.13 -11.64 18.25
N SER A 374 -6.97 -12.29 18.35
CA SER A 374 -6.75 -13.59 17.68
C SER A 374 -7.72 -14.62 18.25
N SER A 375 -8.51 -15.25 17.38
CA SER A 375 -9.35 -16.39 17.72
C SER A 375 -8.44 -17.57 18.07
N ALA A 376 -8.18 -17.73 19.37
CA ALA A 376 -7.42 -18.86 19.87
C ALA A 376 -8.05 -20.17 19.38
N VAL A 377 -7.34 -20.91 18.52
CA VAL A 377 -7.66 -22.29 18.20
C VAL A 377 -7.59 -23.07 19.51
N SER A 378 -8.75 -23.50 20.01
CA SER A 378 -8.81 -24.35 21.19
C SER A 378 -8.06 -25.65 20.89
N PRO A 379 -7.12 -26.10 21.75
CA PRO A 379 -6.49 -27.39 21.56
C PRO A 379 -7.56 -28.49 21.63
N ALA A 380 -7.58 -29.35 20.62
CA ALA A 380 -8.49 -30.48 20.54
C ALA A 380 -8.42 -31.31 21.84
N PRO A 381 -9.56 -31.81 22.36
CA PRO A 381 -9.56 -32.63 23.55
C PRO A 381 -8.73 -33.88 23.28
N SER A 382 -7.69 -34.08 24.10
CA SER A 382 -6.92 -35.31 24.13
C SER A 382 -7.86 -36.45 24.55
N GLY A 383 -8.23 -37.27 23.57
CA GLY A 383 -8.95 -38.51 23.80
C GLY A 383 -8.15 -39.40 24.74
N THR A 384 -8.66 -39.58 25.96
CA THR A 384 -8.19 -40.62 26.86
C THR A 384 -8.79 -41.94 26.40
N ALA A 385 -7.96 -42.78 25.80
CA ALA A 385 -8.24 -44.20 25.72
C ALA A 385 -8.05 -44.82 27.12
N GLY A 386 -9.08 -45.47 27.65
CA GLY A 386 -8.99 -46.24 28.87
C GLY A 386 -10.36 -46.69 29.40
N GLY A 387 -10.76 -47.92 29.04
CA GLY A 387 -11.95 -48.60 29.54
C GLY A 387 -12.40 -49.71 28.62
#